data_AF-A0A970TP94-F1
#
_entry.id   AF-A0A970TP94-F1
#
_cell.length_a   1.000
_cell.length_b   1.000
_cell.length_c   1.000
_cell.angle_alpha   90.00
_cell.angle_beta   90.00
_cell.angle_gamma   90.00
#
_symmetry.space_group_name_H-M   'P 1'
#
loop_
_entity.id
_entity.type
_entity.pdbx_description
1 polymer ?
#
loop_
_entity_poly.entity_id
_entity_poly.type
_entity_poly.pdbx_seq_one_letter_code
_entity_poly.pdbx_strand_id
1 'polypeptide(L)'
;MSELSNILKIIEQLEKEQVDFIIIGGMAVILYGMPRTSEDLDILVKMKSENIQKIRNALSNIFSDSEIKEITFNELKNYAV
;
A
#
# COMPACT_ATOMS: atom_id res chain seq x y z
N MET A 1 -13.27 11.55 -9.00
CA MET A 1 -13.36 10.35 -9.86
C MET A 1 -11.99 9.71 -10.12
N SER A 2 -10.90 10.50 -10.23
CA SER A 2 -9.53 9.98 -10.49
C SER A 2 -8.85 9.32 -9.28
N GLU A 3 -9.01 9.86 -8.07
CA GLU A 3 -8.26 9.39 -6.87
C GLU A 3 -8.67 7.99 -6.41
N LEU A 4 -9.99 7.72 -6.31
CA LEU A 4 -10.49 6.37 -5.98
C LEU A 4 -10.03 5.34 -7.02
N SER A 5 -9.99 5.71 -8.31
CA SER A 5 -9.50 4.83 -9.36
C SER A 5 -8.02 4.50 -9.18
N ASN A 6 -7.21 5.43 -8.66
CA ASN A 6 -5.80 5.19 -8.38
C ASN A 6 -5.62 4.24 -7.19
N ILE A 7 -6.39 4.43 -6.11
CA ILE A 7 -6.38 3.53 -4.95
C ILE A 7 -6.73 2.10 -5.35
N LEU A 8 -7.79 1.91 -6.14
CA LEU A 8 -8.18 0.58 -6.63
C LEU A 8 -7.07 -0.06 -7.48
N LYS A 9 -6.43 0.72 -8.36
CA LYS A 9 -5.31 0.23 -9.17
C LYS A 9 -4.10 -0.19 -8.33
N ILE A 10 -3.82 0.53 -7.24
CA ILE A 10 -2.76 0.14 -6.28
C ILE A 10 -3.12 -1.19 -5.62
N ILE A 11 -4.33 -1.32 -5.08
CA ILE A 11 -4.80 -2.56 -4.43
C ILE A 11 -4.73 -3.75 -5.39
N GLU A 12 -5.22 -3.59 -6.63
CA GLU A 12 -5.17 -4.65 -7.65
C GLU A 12 -3.74 -5.13 -7.95
N GLN A 13 -2.76 -4.23 -7.98
CA GLN A 13 -1.36 -4.62 -8.21
C GLN A 13 -0.70 -5.23 -6.99
N LEU A 14 -1.02 -4.76 -5.77
CA LEU A 14 -0.56 -5.40 -4.54
C LEU A 14 -1.07 -6.85 -4.45
N GLU A 15 -2.35 -7.08 -4.79
CA GLU A 15 -2.95 -8.42 -4.88
C GLU A 15 -2.27 -9.27 -5.97
N LYS A 16 -2.03 -8.71 -7.16
CA LYS A 16 -1.38 -9.42 -8.28
C LYS A 16 0.04 -9.88 -7.94
N GLU A 17 0.81 -9.06 -7.24
CA GLU A 17 2.15 -9.40 -6.74
C GLU A 17 2.12 -10.26 -5.46
N GLN A 18 0.92 -10.61 -4.96
CA GLN A 18 0.69 -11.40 -3.75
C GLN A 18 1.38 -10.79 -2.52
N VAL A 19 1.22 -9.48 -2.34
CA VAL A 19 1.70 -8.76 -1.16
C VAL A 19 0.88 -9.19 0.06
N ASP A 20 1.56 -9.53 1.16
CA ASP A 20 0.94 -9.73 2.47
C ASP A 20 0.68 -8.35 3.11
N PHE A 21 -0.52 -7.79 2.91
CA PHE A 21 -0.94 -6.52 3.51
C PHE A 21 -2.37 -6.57 4.04
N ILE A 22 -2.72 -5.60 4.90
CA ILE A 22 -4.10 -5.30 5.28
C ILE A 22 -4.34 -3.79 5.16
N ILE A 23 -5.56 -3.40 4.76
CA ILE A 23 -5.98 -2.01 4.75
C ILE A 23 -6.32 -1.61 6.20
N ILE A 24 -5.80 -0.47 6.63
CA ILE A 24 -6.09 0.12 7.95
C ILE A 24 -6.59 1.56 7.79
N GLY A 25 -6.68 2.31 8.89
CA GLY A 25 -6.98 3.73 8.85
C GLY A 25 -8.41 4.05 8.38
N GLY A 26 -8.55 5.19 7.69
CA GLY A 26 -9.86 5.71 7.30
C GLY A 26 -10.57 4.91 6.22
N MET A 27 -9.82 4.38 5.26
CA MET A 27 -10.36 3.51 4.22
C MET A 27 -10.96 2.24 4.80
N ALA A 28 -10.33 1.62 5.81
CA ALA A 28 -10.91 0.46 6.49
C ALA A 28 -12.28 0.80 7.12
N VAL A 29 -12.38 1.93 7.84
CA VAL A 29 -13.65 2.38 8.45
C VAL A 29 -14.75 2.61 7.41
N ILE A 30 -14.40 3.22 6.26
CA ILE A 30 -15.32 3.43 5.14
C ILE A 30 -15.80 2.09 4.56
N LEU A 31 -14.89 1.12 4.37
CA LEU A 31 -15.22 -0.22 3.86
C LEU A 31 -16.18 -0.99 4.79
N TYR A 32 -16.14 -0.73 6.11
CA TYR A 32 -17.09 -1.28 7.08
C TYR A 32 -18.39 -0.47 7.21
N GLY A 33 -18.65 0.47 6.30
CA GLY A 33 -19.92 1.19 6.20
C GLY A 33 -20.06 2.38 7.12
N MET A 34 -18.98 2.85 7.75
CA MET A 34 -18.99 4.06 8.56
C MET A 34 -18.53 5.26 7.73
N PRO A 35 -19.42 6.23 7.44
CA PRO A 35 -19.10 7.37 6.59
C PRO A 35 -18.13 8.32 7.29
N ARG A 36 -17.03 8.63 6.61
CA ARG A 36 -16.03 9.65 6.99
C ARG A 36 -15.29 10.11 5.74
N THR A 37 -14.51 11.17 5.87
CA THR A 37 -13.54 11.57 4.87
C THR A 37 -12.19 10.89 5.12
N SER A 38 -11.53 10.48 4.05
CA SER A 38 -10.15 9.99 3.97
C SER A 38 -9.65 10.29 2.56
N GLU A 39 -8.42 10.72 2.42
CA GLU A 39 -7.83 11.06 1.11
C GLU A 39 -6.65 10.15 0.76
N ASP A 40 -6.15 9.40 1.74
CA ASP A 40 -5.03 8.49 1.70
C ASP A 40 -5.45 7.01 1.87
N LEU A 41 -4.55 6.12 1.44
CA LEU A 41 -4.64 4.69 1.67
C LEU A 41 -3.53 4.30 2.66
N ASP A 42 -3.93 3.94 3.87
CA ASP A 42 -3.04 3.34 4.86
C ASP A 42 -3.08 1.81 4.75
N ILE A 43 -1.91 1.18 4.68
CA ILE A 43 -1.77 -0.28 4.73
C ILE A 43 -0.75 -0.70 5.79
N LEU A 44 -1.03 -1.80 6.48
CA LEU A 44 0.00 -2.52 7.24
C LEU A 44 0.52 -3.67 6.39
N VAL A 45 1.84 -3.83 6.39
CA VAL A 45 2.51 -4.84 5.60
C VAL A 45 3.26 -5.81 6.50
N LYS A 46 3.33 -7.08 6.10
CA LYS A 46 4.13 -8.06 6.83
C LYS A 46 5.61 -7.75 6.68
N MET A 47 6.31 -7.58 7.80
CA MET A 47 7.76 -7.30 7.84
C MET A 47 8.60 -8.52 7.45
N LYS A 48 8.66 -8.79 6.15
CA LYS A 48 9.49 -9.81 5.51
C LYS A 48 10.16 -9.20 4.27
N SER A 49 11.44 -9.49 4.07
CA SER A 49 12.22 -8.95 2.94
C SER A 49 11.58 -9.28 1.59
N GLU A 50 11.03 -10.48 1.42
CA GLU A 50 10.36 -10.88 0.18
C GLU A 50 9.07 -10.07 -0.05
N ASN A 51 8.34 -9.77 1.03
CA ASN A 51 7.10 -9.00 0.94
C ASN A 51 7.38 -7.54 0.54
N ILE A 52 8.45 -6.96 1.06
CA ILE A 52 8.89 -5.60 0.69
C ILE A 52 9.31 -5.54 -0.77
N GLN A 53 9.97 -6.58 -1.28
CA GLN A 53 10.29 -6.66 -2.70
C GLN A 53 9.02 -6.72 -3.56
N LYS A 54 8.00 -7.48 -3.15
CA LYS A 54 6.70 -7.52 -3.84
C LYS A 54 6.00 -6.16 -3.87
N ILE A 55 6.04 -5.41 -2.76
CA ILE A 55 5.49 -4.04 -2.70
C ILE A 55 6.18 -3.15 -3.73
N ARG A 56 7.51 -3.19 -3.79
CA ARG A 56 8.28 -2.42 -4.77
C ARG A 56 7.91 -2.79 -6.21
N ASN A 57 7.79 -4.08 -6.51
CA ASN A 57 7.37 -4.55 -7.83
C ASN A 57 5.98 -4.03 -8.20
N ALA A 58 5.01 -4.14 -7.28
CA ALA A 58 3.64 -3.69 -7.49
C ALA A 58 3.58 -2.19 -7.80
N LEU A 59 4.30 -1.37 -7.03
CA LEU A 59 4.35 0.08 -7.24
C LEU A 59 5.08 0.46 -8.54
N SER A 60 6.19 -0.21 -8.86
CA SER A 60 6.93 0.03 -10.11
C SER A 60 6.14 -0.37 -11.37
N ASN A 61 5.15 -1.26 -11.26
CA ASN A 61 4.23 -1.58 -12.36
C ASN A 61 3.21 -0.46 -12.64
N ILE A 62 3.05 0.50 -11.72
CA ILE A 62 2.08 1.61 -11.83
C ILE A 62 2.78 2.95 -12.04
N PHE A 63 3.92 3.14 -11.38
CA PHE A 63 4.61 4.42 -11.30
C PHE A 63 6.04 4.31 -11.81
N SER A 64 6.45 5.31 -12.59
CA SER A 64 7.84 5.51 -13.02
C SER A 64 8.57 6.40 -12.01
N ASP A 65 8.74 5.92 -10.78
CA ASP A 65 9.34 6.69 -9.68
C ASP A 65 10.55 5.96 -9.07
N SER A 66 11.68 6.67 -8.98
CA SER A 66 12.90 6.14 -8.35
C SER A 66 12.78 5.99 -6.84
N GLU A 67 11.94 6.77 -6.17
CA GLU A 67 11.76 6.73 -4.71
C GLU A 67 11.19 5.40 -4.22
N ILE A 68 10.54 4.62 -5.08
CA ILE A 68 10.09 3.25 -4.76
C ILE A 68 11.27 2.38 -4.27
N LYS A 69 12.50 2.67 -4.69
CA LYS A 69 13.69 1.93 -4.26
C LYS A 69 14.04 2.15 -2.79
N GLU A 70 13.60 3.27 -2.20
CA GLU A 70 13.84 3.65 -0.81
C GLU A 70 12.95 2.86 0.17
N ILE A 71 11.90 2.20 -0.32
CA ILE A 71 11.06 1.29 0.48
C ILE A 71 11.88 0.03 0.81
N THR A 72 12.62 0.10 1.91
CA THR A 72 13.51 -0.99 2.35
C THR A 72 13.06 -1.56 3.68
N PHE A 73 13.48 -2.79 3.96
CA PHE A 73 13.22 -3.43 5.27
C PHE A 73 13.74 -2.60 6.44
N ASN A 74 14.95 -2.04 6.30
CA ASN A 74 15.56 -1.26 7.37
C ASN A 74 14.87 0.08 7.57
N GLU A 75 14.43 0.72 6.49
CA GLU A 75 13.64 1.94 6.55
C GLU A 75 12.33 1.65 7.32
N LEU A 76 11.54 0.67 6.86
CA LEU A 76 10.23 0.36 7.46
C LEU A 76 10.34 -0.14 8.91
N LYS A 77 11.46 -0.80 9.27
CA LYS A 77 11.72 -1.21 10.67
C LYS A 77 11.84 -0.01 11.61
N ASN A 78 12.33 1.13 11.12
CA ASN A 78 12.47 2.35 11.93
C ASN A 78 11.16 3.15 12.02
N TYR A 79 10.15 2.83 11.20
CA TYR A 79 8.82 3.43 11.19
C TYR A 79 7.74 2.46 11.71
N ALA A 80 8.06 1.70 12.76
CA ALA A 80 7.05 0.91 13.46
C ALA A 80 6.07 1.87 14.17
N VAL A 81 4.83 1.93 13.65
CA VAL A 81 3.68 2.63 14.26
C VAL A 81 3.10 1.81 15.41
#